data_AF-A0A504Y497-F1
#
_entry.id   AF-A0A504Y497-F1
#
_cell.length_a   1.000
_cell.length_b   1.000
_cell.length_c   1.000
_cell.angle_alpha   90.00
_cell.angle_beta   90.00
_cell.angle_gamma   90.00
#
_symmetry.space_group_name_H-M   'P 1'
#
loop_
_entity.id
_entity.type
_entity.pdbx_description
1 polymer ?
#
loop_
_entity_poly.entity_id
_entity_poly.type
_entity_poly.pdbx_seq_one_letter_code
_entity_poly.pdbx_strand_id
1 'polypeptide(L)'
;MPLTPDYDITFAPIYLAPYEVPVIFNLPRFKACRATTEVILSNLHRETSAVLDQMQCSLVGPLLPRLRSHVDLILFNPPYVPTTQEEHQTAGFGVTATWSGGLHGREVIDAFLPQAVELLSPTGCLYLLLLEDNIPAEVHQIIRRLSNGLLLPTLIKKRRASNELLYIFRYNNKSS
;
A
#
# COMPACT_ATOMS: atom_id res chain seq x y z
N MET A 1 -0.59 31.25 -20.47
CA MET A 1 -1.45 30.25 -19.82
C MET A 1 -0.71 28.92 -19.85
N PRO A 2 0.01 28.54 -18.79
CA PRO A 2 0.50 27.17 -18.67
C PRO A 2 -0.56 26.33 -17.95
N LEU A 3 -0.98 25.25 -18.59
CA LEU A 3 -1.77 24.19 -17.98
C LEU A 3 -0.87 23.53 -16.92
N THR A 4 -1.10 23.83 -15.64
CA THR A 4 -0.68 22.93 -14.57
C THR A 4 -1.56 21.68 -14.71
N PRO A 5 -1.00 20.48 -14.89
CA PRO A 5 -1.78 19.30 -14.63
C PRO A 5 -1.87 19.21 -13.11
N ASP A 6 -2.98 19.71 -12.57
CA ASP A 6 -3.46 19.33 -11.26
C ASP A 6 -3.76 17.84 -11.30
N TYR A 7 -2.72 17.02 -11.20
CA TYR A 7 -2.85 15.66 -10.72
C TYR A 7 -3.23 15.81 -9.25
N ASP A 8 -4.52 15.92 -9.02
CA ASP A 8 -5.16 15.78 -7.73
C ASP A 8 -4.86 14.34 -7.29
N ILE A 9 -3.69 14.13 -6.67
CA ILE A 9 -3.26 12.84 -6.13
C ILE A 9 -4.28 12.50 -5.07
N THR A 10 -5.29 11.77 -5.50
CA THR A 10 -6.39 11.37 -4.65
C THR A 10 -5.81 10.30 -3.75
N PHE A 11 -5.23 10.69 -2.63
CA PHE A 11 -4.99 9.78 -1.52
C PHE A 11 -6.37 9.27 -1.11
N ALA A 12 -6.78 8.13 -1.67
CA ALA A 12 -7.99 7.46 -1.21
C ALA A 12 -7.77 7.18 0.27
N PRO A 13 -8.56 7.77 1.19
CA PRO A 13 -8.38 7.52 2.61
C PRO A 13 -8.61 6.03 2.83
N ILE A 14 -7.57 5.31 3.24
CA ILE A 14 -7.71 3.94 3.68
C ILE A 14 -8.25 4.01 5.11
N TYR A 15 -9.53 3.66 5.25
CA TYR A 15 -10.18 3.54 6.55
C TYR A 15 -9.61 2.34 7.31
N LEU A 16 -9.28 2.56 8.58
CA LEU A 16 -8.82 1.52 9.49
C LEU A 16 -9.83 1.29 10.61
N ALA A 17 -10.05 0.02 10.89
CA ALA A 17 -10.92 -0.45 11.97
C ALA A 17 -10.34 -0.11 13.35
N PRO A 18 -11.18 0.00 14.39
CA PRO A 18 -10.84 0.65 15.65
C PRO A 18 -10.20 -0.32 16.64
N TYR A 19 -9.02 -0.89 16.39
CA TYR A 19 -8.27 -1.62 17.42
C TYR A 19 -6.74 -1.49 17.20
N GLU A 20 -5.98 -1.66 18.28
CA GLU A 20 -4.52 -1.44 18.43
C GLU A 20 -3.66 -2.32 17.51
N VAL A 21 -3.74 -2.11 16.20
CA VAL A 21 -2.97 -2.89 15.24
C VAL A 21 -1.80 -2.06 14.70
N PRO A 22 -0.54 -2.55 14.73
CA PRO A 22 0.57 -1.86 14.10
C PRO A 22 0.34 -1.78 12.59
N VAL A 23 0.04 -0.59 12.10
CA VAL A 23 -0.20 -0.34 10.67
C VAL A 23 1.10 0.10 10.03
N ILE A 24 1.60 -0.70 9.10
CA ILE A 24 2.76 -0.32 8.30
C ILE A 24 2.28 0.40 7.05
N PHE A 25 2.36 1.73 7.05
CA PHE A 25 2.28 2.52 5.82
C PHE A 25 3.68 2.66 5.25
N ASN A 26 3.97 1.81 4.27
CA ASN A 26 5.20 1.93 3.52
C ASN A 26 5.06 3.06 2.51
N LEU A 27 5.66 4.21 2.80
CA LEU A 27 5.81 5.28 1.83
C LEU A 27 7.26 5.72 1.88
N PRO A 28 8.00 5.69 0.76
CA PRO A 28 9.45 5.87 0.80
C PRO A 28 9.89 7.29 1.21
N ARG A 29 8.98 8.24 1.51
CA ARG A 29 9.28 9.69 1.56
C ARG A 29 8.45 10.54 2.51
N PHE A 30 9.10 11.59 3.02
CA PHE A 30 8.63 12.54 4.05
C PHE A 30 7.24 13.15 3.80
N LYS A 31 6.90 13.58 2.58
CA LYS A 31 5.57 14.18 2.30
C LYS A 31 4.44 13.16 2.38
N ALA A 32 4.68 11.95 1.90
CA ALA A 32 3.72 10.87 1.90
C ALA A 32 3.54 10.31 3.33
N CYS A 33 4.64 10.19 4.08
CA CYS A 33 4.65 9.97 5.52
C CYS A 33 3.78 10.97 6.28
N ARG A 34 3.96 12.28 6.07
CA ARG A 34 3.16 13.33 6.69
C ARG A 34 1.67 13.26 6.32
N ALA A 35 1.36 13.08 5.03
CA ALA A 35 -0.02 12.96 4.56
C ALA A 35 -0.72 11.77 5.21
N THR A 36 -0.04 10.63 5.34
CA THR A 36 -0.54 9.46 6.07
C THR A 36 -0.82 9.78 7.53
N THR A 37 0.10 10.45 8.22
CA THR A 37 -0.13 10.89 9.61
C THR A 37 -1.37 11.78 9.70
N GLU A 38 -1.53 12.75 8.80
CA GLU A 38 -2.69 13.65 8.78
C GLU A 38 -4.00 12.91 8.52
N VAL A 39 -4.00 11.92 7.61
CA VAL A 39 -5.16 11.03 7.37
C VAL A 39 -5.47 10.19 8.61
N ILE A 40 -4.47 9.59 9.26
CA ILE A 40 -4.71 8.81 10.49
C ILE A 40 -5.28 9.70 11.58
N LEU A 41 -4.62 10.82 11.88
CA LEU A 41 -5.02 11.73 12.96
C LEU A 41 -6.41 12.33 12.74
N SER A 42 -6.79 12.61 11.49
CA SER A 42 -8.15 13.10 11.17
C SER A 42 -9.24 12.03 11.29
N ASN A 43 -8.87 10.74 11.27
CA ASN A 43 -9.80 9.62 11.36
C ASN A 43 -9.77 8.89 12.71
N LEU A 44 -8.84 9.22 13.61
CA LEU A 44 -8.84 8.71 14.98
C LEU A 44 -9.99 9.32 15.78
N HIS A 45 -10.82 8.48 16.39
CA HIS A 45 -11.82 8.93 17.35
C HIS A 45 -11.13 9.54 18.57
N ARG A 46 -11.74 10.57 19.18
CA ARG A 46 -11.14 11.34 20.29
C ARG A 46 -10.80 10.50 21.53
N GLU A 47 -11.34 9.29 21.62
CA GLU A 47 -11.14 8.34 22.73
C GLU A 47 -10.14 7.22 22.38
N THR A 48 -9.64 7.16 21.14
CA THR A 48 -8.66 6.15 20.72
C THR A 48 -7.25 6.64 21.00
N SER A 49 -6.59 6.03 21.99
CA SER A 49 -5.14 6.12 22.15
C SER A 49 -4.47 5.21 21.12
N ALA A 50 -3.82 5.79 20.11
CA ALA A 50 -2.99 5.05 19.17
C ALA A 50 -1.54 5.51 19.30
N VAL A 51 -0.62 4.56 19.45
CA VAL A 51 0.81 4.83 19.32
C VAL A 51 1.14 4.83 17.83
N LEU A 52 1.53 6.00 17.30
CA LEU A 52 1.94 6.15 15.92
C LEU A 52 3.45 6.33 15.84
N ASP A 53 4.14 5.27 15.43
CA ASP A 53 5.55 5.33 15.06
C ASP A 53 5.71 5.48 13.55
N GLN A 54 6.57 6.41 13.13
CA GLN A 54 6.86 6.66 11.73
C GLN A 54 8.31 6.35 11.42
N MET A 55 8.53 5.66 10.30
CA MET A 55 9.87 5.33 9.83
C MET A 55 10.03 5.68 8.36
N GLN A 56 11.02 6.53 8.05
CA GLN A 56 11.45 6.75 6.68
C GLN A 56 12.44 5.65 6.30
N CYS A 57 12.03 4.74 5.43
CA CYS A 57 12.89 3.67 4.95
C CYS A 57 12.48 3.17 3.57
N SER A 58 13.33 2.31 2.98
CA SER A 58 12.95 1.55 1.80
C SER A 58 12.11 0.35 2.22
N LEU A 59 10.87 0.35 1.75
CA LEU A 59 9.88 -0.67 1.99
C LEU A 59 9.71 -1.02 3.48
N VAL A 60 9.97 -2.27 3.84
CA VAL A 60 9.89 -2.75 5.24
C VAL A 60 11.18 -3.43 5.67
N GLY A 61 12.26 -3.26 4.91
CA GLY A 61 13.55 -3.90 5.15
C GLY A 61 14.03 -3.76 6.59
N PRO A 62 13.97 -2.57 7.21
CA PRO A 62 14.40 -2.39 8.60
C PRO A 62 13.51 -3.04 9.67
N LEU A 63 12.28 -3.43 9.32
CA LEU A 63 11.38 -4.15 10.23
C LEU A 63 11.68 -5.64 10.25
N LEU A 64 12.31 -6.15 9.18
CA LEU A 64 12.77 -7.53 9.09
C LEU A 64 14.22 -7.65 9.63
N PRO A 65 14.55 -8.79 10.27
CA PRO A 65 13.68 -9.93 10.55
C PRO A 65 12.82 -9.77 11.82
N ARG A 66 12.97 -8.67 12.56
CA ARG A 66 12.44 -8.51 13.93
C ARG A 66 10.92 -8.67 14.03
N LEU A 67 10.16 -8.20 13.03
CA LEU A 67 8.69 -8.30 12.97
C LEU A 67 8.18 -9.43 12.06
N ARG A 68 9.05 -10.37 11.65
CA ARG A 68 8.63 -11.51 10.83
C ARG A 68 7.51 -12.27 11.54
N SER A 69 6.38 -12.47 10.87
CA SER A 69 5.18 -13.14 11.38
C SER A 69 4.53 -12.51 12.62
N HIS A 70 4.72 -11.21 12.85
CA HIS A 70 4.16 -10.49 14.00
C HIS A 70 3.22 -9.34 13.62
N VAL A 71 2.92 -9.16 12.33
CA VAL A 71 2.08 -8.05 11.85
C VAL A 71 0.69 -8.57 11.49
N ASP A 72 -0.33 -8.14 12.23
CA ASP A 72 -1.72 -8.57 12.00
C ASP A 72 -2.42 -7.78 10.88
N LEU A 73 -1.98 -6.56 10.59
CA LEU A 73 -2.57 -5.73 9.55
C LEU A 73 -1.50 -4.96 8.79
N ILE A 74 -1.49 -5.15 7.48
CA ILE A 74 -0.71 -4.35 6.56
C ILE A 74 -1.67 -3.60 5.66
N LEU A 75 -1.49 -2.28 5.56
CA LEU A 75 -2.17 -1.46 4.57
C LEU A 75 -1.16 -0.91 3.59
N PHE A 76 -1.40 -1.08 2.30
CA PHE A 76 -0.52 -0.53 1.29
C PHE A 76 -1.30 0.20 0.20
N ASN A 77 -1.07 1.51 0.14
CA ASN A 77 -1.42 2.37 -0.97
C ASN A 77 -0.15 2.64 -1.79
N PRO A 78 0.25 1.73 -2.69
CA PRO A 78 1.51 1.86 -3.42
C PRO A 78 1.50 3.04 -4.39
N PRO A 79 2.64 3.43 -4.96
CA PRO A 79 2.65 4.11 -6.25
C PRO A 79 2.19 3.12 -7.34
N TYR A 80 0.91 3.16 -7.69
CA TYR A 80 0.24 2.19 -8.58
C TYR A 80 0.05 2.69 -10.02
N VAL A 81 0.44 3.92 -10.34
CA VAL A 81 0.20 4.47 -11.68
C VAL A 81 1.28 3.98 -12.63
N PRO A 82 0.92 3.36 -13.77
CA PRO A 82 1.88 2.95 -14.78
C PRO A 82 2.70 4.13 -15.30
N THR A 83 4.01 3.95 -15.38
CA THR A 83 4.94 4.96 -15.90
C THR A 83 5.98 4.31 -16.80
N THR A 84 6.54 5.09 -17.71
CA THR A 84 7.71 4.63 -18.47
C THR A 84 8.90 4.42 -17.54
N GLN A 85 9.84 3.56 -17.94
CA GLN A 85 11.06 3.31 -17.17
C GLN A 85 11.86 4.60 -16.95
N GLU A 86 11.89 5.49 -17.94
CA GLU A 86 12.54 6.80 -17.85
C GLU A 86 11.84 7.70 -16.83
N GLU A 87 10.50 7.81 -16.86
CA GLU A 87 9.72 8.57 -15.88
C GLU A 87 9.85 7.99 -14.47
N HIS A 88 9.94 6.67 -14.33
CA HIS A 88 10.12 6.02 -13.03
C HIS A 88 11.50 6.31 -12.44
N GLN A 89 12.56 6.22 -13.26
CA GLN A 89 13.93 6.51 -12.84
C GLN A 89 14.15 8.00 -12.56
N THR A 90 13.54 8.88 -13.38
CA THR A 90 13.65 10.34 -13.25
C THR A 90 12.69 10.94 -12.23
N ALA A 91 11.69 10.19 -11.74
CA ALA A 91 10.81 10.61 -10.65
C ALA A 91 11.59 11.05 -9.39
N GLY A 92 12.88 10.69 -9.30
CA GLY A 92 13.88 11.43 -8.53
C GLY A 92 13.46 11.54 -7.08
N PHE A 93 13.60 12.70 -6.43
CA PHE A 93 13.12 13.03 -5.07
C PHE A 93 11.75 13.78 -5.02
N GLY A 94 11.06 13.89 -6.16
CA GLY A 94 9.87 14.73 -6.33
C GLY A 94 8.54 14.09 -5.90
N VAL A 95 7.45 14.85 -6.09
CA VAL A 95 6.05 14.38 -5.89
C VAL A 95 5.71 13.25 -6.86
N THR A 96 6.31 13.22 -8.05
CA THR A 96 6.13 12.17 -9.06
C THR A 96 6.36 10.75 -8.52
N ALA A 97 7.29 10.58 -7.57
CA ALA A 97 7.58 9.28 -6.97
C ALA A 97 6.47 8.74 -6.05
N THR A 98 5.46 9.54 -5.67
CA THR A 98 4.35 9.06 -4.84
C THR A 98 3.31 8.30 -5.63
N TRP A 99 3.31 8.41 -6.96
CA TRP A 99 2.37 7.71 -7.84
C TRP A 99 3.05 6.84 -8.90
N SER A 100 4.27 7.18 -9.33
CA SER A 100 5.01 6.45 -10.38
C SER A 100 5.39 5.03 -9.96
N GLY A 101 4.68 4.04 -10.51
CA GLY A 101 4.85 2.62 -10.18
C GLY A 101 5.66 1.81 -11.19
N GLY A 102 6.17 2.43 -12.25
CA GLY A 102 6.94 1.74 -13.30
C GLY A 102 6.06 0.93 -14.24
N LEU A 103 6.61 -0.14 -14.83
CA LEU A 103 5.87 -0.99 -15.77
C LEU A 103 4.60 -1.56 -15.11
N HIS A 104 3.44 -1.34 -15.75
CA HIS A 104 2.11 -1.67 -15.21
C HIS A 104 1.80 -1.07 -13.82
N GLY A 105 2.61 -0.12 -13.34
CA GLY A 105 2.47 0.45 -12.01
C GLY A 105 2.82 -0.53 -10.88
N ARG A 106 3.66 -1.53 -11.16
CA ARG A 106 3.91 -2.65 -10.23
C ARG A 106 5.32 -2.78 -9.67
N GLU A 107 6.32 -2.04 -10.13
CA GLU A 107 7.72 -2.27 -9.71
C GLU A 107 7.88 -2.21 -8.18
N VAL A 108 7.23 -1.23 -7.55
CA VAL A 108 7.22 -1.08 -6.08
C VAL A 108 6.32 -2.12 -5.41
N ILE A 109 5.21 -2.50 -6.03
CA ILE A 109 4.30 -3.53 -5.53
C ILE A 109 5.02 -4.86 -5.47
N ASP A 110 5.58 -5.30 -6.60
CA ASP A 110 6.24 -6.60 -6.75
C ASP A 110 7.46 -6.72 -5.83
N ALA A 111 8.19 -5.62 -5.58
CA ALA A 111 9.28 -5.57 -4.61
C ALA A 111 8.82 -5.66 -3.14
N PHE A 112 7.60 -5.19 -2.84
CA PHE A 112 7.03 -5.19 -1.49
C PHE A 112 6.42 -6.54 -1.10
N LEU A 113 5.76 -7.23 -2.04
CA LEU A 113 4.97 -8.43 -1.74
C LEU A 113 5.74 -9.53 -0.98
N PRO A 114 6.99 -9.89 -1.31
CA PRO A 114 7.73 -10.91 -0.56
C PRO A 114 7.92 -10.52 0.91
N GLN A 115 8.25 -9.26 1.16
CA GLN A 115 8.48 -8.76 2.52
C GLN A 115 7.17 -8.68 3.31
N ALA A 116 6.07 -8.30 2.65
CA ALA A 116 4.74 -8.25 3.27
C ALA A 116 4.29 -9.64 3.73
N VAL A 117 4.50 -10.67 2.90
CA VAL A 117 4.17 -12.06 3.24
C VAL A 117 5.00 -12.55 4.43
N GLU A 118 6.29 -12.16 4.53
CA GLU A 118 7.12 -12.50 5.70
C GLU A 118 6.67 -11.82 6.99
N LEU A 119 6.15 -10.60 6.91
CA LEU A 119 5.72 -9.85 8.09
C LEU A 119 4.39 -10.35 8.68
N LEU A 120 3.48 -10.82 7.83
CA LEU A 120 2.13 -11.19 8.25
C LEU A 120 2.14 -12.31 9.31
N SER A 121 1.45 -12.08 10.42
CA SER A 121 1.16 -13.12 11.40
C SER A 121 0.25 -14.22 10.80
N PRO A 122 0.13 -15.39 11.45
CA PRO A 122 -0.75 -16.47 10.95
C PRO A 122 -2.22 -16.05 10.72
N THR A 123 -2.69 -15.04 11.47
CA THR A 123 -4.04 -14.47 11.38
C THR A 123 -4.06 -13.11 10.68
N GLY A 124 -2.91 -12.64 10.21
CA GLY A 124 -2.74 -11.32 9.66
C GLY A 124 -3.41 -11.16 8.29
N CYS A 125 -3.65 -9.91 7.91
CA CYS A 125 -4.15 -9.59 6.58
C CYS A 125 -3.48 -8.37 5.94
N LEU A 126 -3.38 -8.41 4.61
CA LEU A 126 -2.90 -7.32 3.77
C LEU A 126 -4.09 -6.68 3.05
N TYR A 127 -4.22 -5.37 3.12
CA TYR A 127 -5.05 -4.59 2.21
C TYR A 127 -4.17 -3.88 1.20
N LEU A 128 -4.43 -4.12 -0.08
CA LEU A 128 -3.68 -3.56 -1.19
C LEU A 128 -4.63 -2.83 -2.13
N LEU A 129 -4.31 -1.57 -2.40
CA LEU A 129 -4.98 -0.80 -3.44
C LEU A 129 -4.31 -1.06 -4.79
N LEU A 130 -5.12 -1.33 -5.82
CA LEU A 130 -4.68 -1.58 -7.19
C LEU A 130 -5.58 -0.85 -8.21
N LEU A 131 -5.02 -0.54 -9.37
CA LEU A 131 -5.73 -0.21 -10.61
C LEU A 131 -5.95 -1.46 -11.46
N GLU A 132 -6.83 -1.33 -12.46
CA GLU A 132 -6.96 -2.33 -13.52
C GLU A 132 -5.64 -2.55 -14.26
N ASP A 133 -4.88 -1.48 -14.53
CA ASP A 133 -3.59 -1.52 -15.20
C ASP A 133 -2.50 -2.26 -14.41
N ASN A 134 -2.69 -2.45 -13.09
CA ASN A 134 -1.78 -3.28 -12.29
C ASN A 134 -1.97 -4.77 -12.54
N ILE A 135 -2.95 -5.17 -13.35
CA ILE A 135 -3.28 -6.57 -13.67
C ILE A 135 -3.49 -7.37 -12.37
N PRO A 136 -4.56 -7.11 -11.58
CA PRO A 136 -4.77 -7.73 -10.28
C PRO A 136 -4.68 -9.25 -10.28
N ALA A 137 -5.08 -9.91 -11.38
CA ALA A 137 -4.96 -11.36 -11.55
C ALA A 137 -3.52 -11.86 -11.37
N GLU A 138 -2.51 -11.15 -11.88
CA GLU A 138 -1.09 -11.49 -11.72
C GLU A 138 -0.63 -11.23 -10.28
N VAL A 139 -1.04 -10.10 -9.69
CA VAL A 139 -0.74 -9.78 -8.28
C VAL A 139 -1.28 -10.87 -7.35
N HIS A 140 -2.50 -11.35 -7.57
CA HIS A 140 -3.08 -12.46 -6.82
C HIS A 140 -2.25 -13.74 -6.95
N GLN A 141 -1.77 -14.06 -8.16
CA GLN A 141 -0.92 -15.23 -8.38
C GLN A 141 0.43 -15.12 -7.68
N ILE A 142 1.05 -13.93 -7.67
CA ILE A 142 2.31 -13.67 -6.98
C ILE A 142 2.12 -13.88 -5.48
N ILE A 143 1.12 -13.24 -4.86
CA ILE A 143 0.84 -13.38 -3.42
C ILE A 143 0.56 -14.83 -3.08
N ARG A 144 -0.29 -15.51 -3.86
CA ARG A 144 -0.61 -16.93 -3.67
C ARG A 144 0.65 -17.80 -3.71
N ARG A 145 1.58 -17.54 -4.64
CA ARG A 145 2.85 -18.28 -4.74
C ARG A 145 3.73 -18.02 -3.52
N LEU A 146 3.93 -16.76 -3.16
CA LEU A 146 4.76 -16.36 -2.01
C LEU A 146 4.23 -16.92 -0.69
N SER A 147 2.91 -17.03 -0.54
CA SER A 147 2.28 -17.54 0.67
C SER A 147 1.98 -19.04 0.64
N ASN A 148 2.52 -19.82 -0.31
CA ASN A 148 2.21 -21.24 -0.50
C ASN A 148 0.70 -21.55 -0.54
N GLY A 149 -0.08 -20.67 -1.16
CA GLY A 149 -1.53 -20.80 -1.31
C GLY A 149 -2.38 -20.33 -0.15
N LEU A 150 -1.78 -19.90 0.97
CA LEU A 150 -2.49 -19.52 2.20
C LEU A 150 -3.28 -18.22 2.04
N LEU A 151 -2.68 -17.17 1.47
CA LEU A 151 -3.33 -15.87 1.33
C LEU A 151 -4.18 -15.84 0.06
N LEU A 152 -5.48 -15.55 0.22
CA LEU A 152 -6.43 -15.48 -0.87
C LEU A 152 -7.05 -14.08 -0.99
N PRO A 153 -7.24 -13.57 -2.22
CA PRO A 153 -7.83 -12.26 -2.44
C PRO A 153 -9.33 -12.27 -2.18
N THR A 154 -9.81 -11.22 -1.51
CA THR A 154 -11.22 -10.83 -1.44
C THR A 154 -11.34 -9.37 -1.87
N LEU A 155 -12.20 -9.08 -2.85
CA LEU A 155 -12.49 -7.70 -3.23
C LEU A 155 -13.34 -7.05 -2.15
N ILE A 156 -12.78 -6.04 -1.48
CA ILE A 156 -13.46 -5.29 -0.42
C ILE A 156 -14.20 -4.09 -0.99
N LYS A 157 -13.58 -3.38 -1.93
CA LYS A 157 -14.17 -2.19 -2.54
C LYS A 157 -13.69 -2.01 -3.97
N LYS A 158 -14.61 -1.59 -4.83
CA LYS A 158 -14.34 -1.12 -6.19
C LYS A 158 -14.90 0.29 -6.31
N ARG A 159 -14.12 1.23 -6.82
CA ARG A 159 -14.55 2.62 -7.00
C ARG A 159 -13.95 3.19 -8.28
N ARG A 160 -14.78 3.90 -9.04
CA ARG A 160 -14.29 4.79 -10.10
C ARG A 160 -13.97 6.17 -9.51
N ALA A 161 -12.78 6.68 -9.78
CA ALA A 161 -12.36 8.03 -9.43
C ALA A 161 -11.78 8.67 -10.70
N SER A 162 -12.48 9.67 -11.22
CA SER A 162 -12.14 10.26 -12.53
C SER A 162 -12.03 9.17 -13.62
N ASN A 163 -10.86 9.07 -14.26
CA ASN A 163 -10.61 8.08 -15.32
C ASN A 163 -10.05 6.75 -14.80
N GLU A 164 -9.87 6.61 -13.48
CA GLU A 164 -9.25 5.44 -12.86
C GLU A 164 -10.27 4.53 -12.20
N LEU A 165 -10.03 3.22 -12.28
CA LEU A 165 -10.82 2.20 -11.60
C LEU A 165 -9.99 1.56 -10.49
N LEU A 166 -10.30 1.96 -9.27
CA LEU A 166 -9.59 1.56 -8.05
C LEU A 166 -10.23 0.33 -7.43
N TYR A 167 -9.39 -0.60 -7.00
CA TYR A 167 -9.74 -1.83 -6.30
C TYR A 167 -9.01 -1.88 -4.96
N ILE A 168 -9.72 -2.24 -3.89
CA ILE A 168 -9.11 -2.59 -2.61
C ILE A 168 -9.32 -4.08 -2.41
N PHE A 169 -8.22 -4.83 -2.41
CA PHE A 169 -8.22 -6.26 -2.12
C PHE A 169 -7.71 -6.50 -0.71
N ARG A 170 -8.40 -7.37 0.03
CA ARG A 170 -7.89 -7.98 1.27
C ARG A 170 -7.31 -9.35 0.94
N TYR A 171 -6.15 -9.67 1.49
CA TYR A 171 -5.53 -10.97 1.43
C TYR A 171 -5.38 -11.50 2.86
N ASN A 172 -5.97 -12.65 3.13
CA ASN A 172 -5.90 -13.33 4.43
C ASN A 172 -5.98 -14.84 4.24
N ASN A 173 -5.65 -15.57 5.31
CA ASN A 173 -5.89 -17.00 5.36
C ASN A 173 -7.40 -17.27 5.46
N LYS A 174 -7.89 -18.29 4.73
CA LYS A 174 -9.31 -18.71 4.74
C LYS A 174 -9.78 -19.25 6.09
N SER A 175 -8.85 -19.69 6.93
CA SER A 175 -9.12 -20.26 8.25
C SER A 175 -9.40 -19.22 9.34
N SER A 176 -9.47 -17.93 8.98
CA SER A 176 -9.57 -16.77 9.89
C SER A 176 -10.81 -15.92 9.62
#